data_AF-A0A2E6XS43-F1
#
_entry.id   AF-A0A2E6XS43-F1
#
_cell.length_a   1.000
_cell.length_b   1.000
_cell.length_c   1.000
_cell.angle_alpha   90.00
_cell.angle_beta   90.00
_cell.angle_gamma   90.00
#
_symmetry.space_group_name_H-M   'P 1'
#
loop_
_entity.id
_entity.type
_entity.pdbx_description
1 polymer ?
#
loop_
_entity_poly.entity_id
_entity_poly.type
_entity_poly.pdbx_seq_one_letter_code
_entity_poly.pdbx_strand_id
1 'polypeptide(L)'
;MQNGGNLMSKGIVLLGIMLAFLLTSCASNPAAVPKAFEGSSKIFKVNINGTVEVKENNLKDQPMHWIFIHCAHWSGCYMRCQGPAKTCNSIAKKSGLKISHTLTSK
;
A
#
# COMPACT_ATOMS: atom_id res chain seq x y z
N MET A 1 0.77 37.21 -47.85
CA MET A 1 1.68 36.20 -47.28
C MET A 1 1.90 36.53 -45.81
N GLN A 2 1.24 35.84 -44.88
CA GLN A 2 1.63 35.80 -43.47
C GLN A 2 0.88 34.64 -42.81
N ASN A 3 1.59 33.54 -42.55
CA ASN A 3 1.17 32.50 -41.62
C ASN A 3 2.42 31.70 -41.25
N GLY A 4 2.90 31.88 -40.02
CA GLY A 4 4.09 31.18 -39.52
C GLY A 4 4.40 31.43 -38.05
N GLY A 5 3.48 32.00 -37.27
CA GLY A 5 3.65 32.19 -35.84
C GLY A 5 3.06 31.02 -35.04
N ASN A 6 3.88 30.44 -34.17
CA ASN A 6 3.47 29.69 -32.97
C ASN A 6 2.97 28.25 -33.10
N LEU A 7 3.75 27.36 -33.71
CA LEU A 7 3.64 25.92 -33.43
C LEU A 7 4.47 25.47 -32.21
N MET A 8 5.62 26.10 -31.95
CA MET A 8 6.56 25.72 -30.87
C MET A 8 6.09 26.05 -29.45
N SER A 9 5.43 27.21 -29.22
CA SER A 9 5.02 27.65 -27.88
C SER A 9 3.88 26.81 -27.30
N LYS A 10 2.90 26.41 -28.13
CA LYS A 10 1.77 25.57 -27.70
C LYS A 10 2.21 24.16 -27.28
N GLY A 11 3.19 23.58 -27.98
CA GLY A 11 3.72 22.25 -27.66
C GLY A 11 4.44 22.23 -26.30
N ILE A 12 5.27 23.24 -26.01
CA ILE A 12 5.98 23.36 -24.73
C ILE A 12 5.00 23.58 -23.57
N VAL A 13 3.95 24.38 -23.77
CA VAL A 13 2.90 24.61 -22.76
C VAL A 13 2.11 23.31 -22.49
N LEU A 14 1.72 22.57 -23.53
CA LEU A 14 1.02 21.28 -23.37
C LEU A 14 1.90 20.22 -22.69
N LEU A 15 3.20 20.18 -23.02
CA LEU A 15 4.16 19.27 -22.38
C LEU A 15 4.37 19.62 -20.90
N GLY A 16 4.42 20.92 -20.57
CA GLY A 16 4.51 21.40 -19.21
C GLY A 16 3.30 21.03 -18.35
N ILE A 17 2.10 21.12 -18.91
CA ILE A 17 0.86 20.70 -18.23
C ILE A 17 0.86 19.18 -17.97
N MET A 18 1.25 18.36 -18.94
CA MET A 18 1.36 16.90 -18.77
C MET A 18 2.39 16.50 -17.70
N LEU A 19 3.57 17.16 -17.67
CA LEU A 19 4.57 16.92 -16.63
C LEU A 19 4.06 17.33 -15.24
N ALA A 20 3.30 18.43 -15.13
CA ALA A 20 2.72 18.87 -13.87
C ALA A 20 1.72 17.85 -13.28
N PHE A 21 0.91 17.20 -14.11
CA PHE A 21 -0.01 16.13 -13.67
C PHE A 21 0.73 14.90 -13.13
N LEU A 22 1.87 14.54 -13.73
CA LEU A 22 2.68 13.39 -13.29
C LEU A 22 3.35 13.65 -11.94
N LEU A 23 3.76 14.89 -11.66
CA LEU A 23 4.39 15.26 -10.38
C LEU A 23 3.40 15.27 -9.21
N THR A 24 2.09 15.49 -9.46
CA THR A 24 1.06 15.46 -8.40
C THR A 24 0.58 14.05 -8.05
N SER A 25 1.05 13.02 -8.75
CA SER A 25 0.65 11.63 -8.52
C SER A 25 1.44 11.02 -7.35
N CYS A 26 1.29 11.56 -6.15
CA CYS A 26 1.60 10.82 -4.92
C CYS A 26 0.53 9.73 -4.76
N ALA A 27 0.61 8.66 -5.55
CA ALA A 27 -0.25 7.51 -5.39
C ALA A 27 0.16 6.79 -4.10
N SER A 28 -0.44 7.21 -2.98
CA SER A 28 -0.42 6.45 -1.74
C SER A 28 -0.92 5.06 -2.07
N ASN A 29 -0.05 4.03 -2.05
CA ASN A 29 -0.53 2.67 -2.27
C ASN A 29 -1.61 2.39 -1.23
N PRO A 30 -2.80 1.92 -1.65
CA PRO A 30 -3.90 1.75 -0.73
C PRO A 30 -3.51 0.73 0.36
N ALA A 31 -3.60 1.18 1.62
CA ALA A 31 -3.39 0.32 2.76
C ALA A 31 -4.64 -0.54 2.98
N ALA A 32 -4.45 -1.84 3.10
CA ALA A 32 -5.52 -2.78 3.40
C ALA A 32 -5.47 -3.20 4.87
N VAL A 33 -6.63 -3.17 5.51
CA VAL A 33 -6.82 -3.66 6.89
C VAL A 33 -7.50 -5.02 6.83
N PRO A 34 -7.01 -6.04 7.54
CA PRO A 34 -7.67 -7.34 7.58
C PRO A 34 -9.05 -7.24 8.22
N LYS A 35 -10.02 -7.96 7.65
CA LYS A 35 -11.31 -8.18 8.30
C LYS A 35 -11.11 -8.99 9.59
N ALA A 36 -11.87 -8.64 10.63
CA ALA A 36 -11.91 -9.45 11.84
C ALA A 36 -12.48 -10.84 11.54
N PHE A 37 -11.97 -11.85 12.24
CA PHE A 37 -12.45 -13.23 12.20
C PHE A 37 -12.53 -13.77 13.62
N GLU A 38 -13.21 -14.89 13.82
CA GLU A 38 -13.41 -15.45 15.16
C GLU A 38 -12.07 -15.67 15.90
N GLY A 39 -11.97 -15.14 17.11
CA GLY A 39 -10.74 -15.19 17.92
C GLY A 39 -9.63 -14.21 17.51
N SER A 40 -9.82 -13.39 16.47
CA SER A 40 -8.80 -12.44 16.00
C SER A 40 -8.31 -11.47 17.08
N SER A 41 -9.20 -11.05 17.99
CA SER A 41 -8.88 -10.14 19.08
C SER A 41 -7.88 -10.71 20.10
N LYS A 42 -7.70 -12.03 20.16
CA LYS A 42 -6.65 -12.67 20.98
C LYS A 42 -5.30 -12.75 20.25
N ILE A 43 -5.30 -12.61 18.92
CA ILE A 43 -4.14 -12.83 18.05
C ILE A 43 -3.49 -11.51 17.64
N PHE A 44 -4.29 -10.50 17.29
CA PHE A 44 -3.77 -9.20 16.85
C PHE A 44 -4.69 -8.05 17.24
N LYS A 45 -4.17 -6.84 17.08
CA LYS A 45 -4.94 -5.59 17.08
C LYS A 45 -4.53 -4.77 15.86
N VAL A 46 -5.37 -3.84 15.45
CA VAL A 46 -5.03 -2.88 14.39
C VAL A 46 -4.85 -1.52 15.05
N ASN A 47 -3.72 -0.86 14.83
CA ASN A 47 -3.47 0.47 15.38
C ASN A 47 -4.09 1.59 14.52
N ILE A 48 -3.96 2.83 14.96
CA ILE A 48 -4.51 4.01 14.26
C ILE A 48 -3.94 4.20 12.84
N ASN A 49 -2.77 3.63 12.56
CA ASN A 49 -2.15 3.66 11.24
C ASN A 49 -2.65 2.50 10.36
N GLY A 50 -3.52 1.62 10.84
CA GLY A 50 -3.91 0.42 10.09
C GLY A 50 -2.82 -0.67 10.06
N THR A 51 -1.82 -0.60 10.96
CA THR A 51 -0.85 -1.68 11.14
C THR A 51 -1.44 -2.77 12.01
N VAL A 52 -1.33 -4.01 11.55
CA VAL A 52 -1.65 -5.22 12.30
C VAL A 52 -0.52 -5.50 13.28
N GLU A 53 -0.77 -5.33 14.57
CA GLU A 53 0.16 -5.67 15.64
C GLU A 53 -0.21 -7.04 16.22
N VAL A 54 0.65 -8.04 16.00
CA VAL A 54 0.49 -9.37 16.59
C VAL A 54 0.66 -9.26 18.10
N LYS A 55 -0.26 -9.83 18.87
CA LYS A 55 -0.20 -9.86 20.34
C LYS A 55 0.84 -10.89 20.78
N GLU A 56 2.10 -10.46 20.88
CA GLU A 56 3.22 -11.19 21.47
C GLU A 56 3.93 -10.32 22.51
N ASN A 57 4.70 -10.97 23.40
CA ASN A 57 5.29 -10.32 24.59
C ASN A 57 6.30 -9.21 24.27
N ASN A 58 6.87 -9.14 23.05
CA ASN A 58 7.87 -8.14 22.65
C ASN A 58 7.65 -7.59 21.24
N LEU A 59 6.61 -6.77 21.03
CA LEU A 59 6.34 -6.11 19.75
C LEU A 59 7.48 -5.20 19.25
N LYS A 60 8.26 -4.61 20.16
CA LYS A 60 9.33 -3.66 19.81
C LYS A 60 10.45 -4.27 18.98
N ASP A 61 10.73 -5.56 19.16
CA ASP A 61 11.81 -6.27 18.47
C ASP A 61 11.31 -7.04 17.25
N GLN A 62 10.01 -6.99 16.97
CA GLN A 62 9.41 -7.74 15.87
C GLN A 62 9.55 -6.97 14.56
N PRO A 63 9.92 -7.66 13.47
CA PRO A 63 10.07 -7.04 12.17
C PRO A 63 8.73 -6.54 11.63
N MET A 64 8.82 -5.55 10.74
CA MET A 64 7.68 -5.00 10.03
C MET A 64 7.55 -5.67 8.67
N HIS A 65 6.36 -6.17 8.36
CA HIS A 65 6.04 -6.82 7.10
C HIS A 65 5.06 -6.00 6.28
N TRP A 66 5.36 -5.88 4.99
CA TRP A 66 4.48 -5.35 3.97
C TRP A 66 3.98 -6.51 3.11
N ILE A 67 2.72 -6.90 3.31
CA ILE A 67 2.11 -8.01 2.60
C ILE A 67 1.34 -7.43 1.42
N PHE A 68 1.82 -7.71 0.21
CA PHE A 68 1.14 -7.32 -1.01
C PHE A 68 -0.06 -8.24 -1.24
N ILE A 69 -1.23 -7.64 -1.41
CA ILE A 69 -2.49 -8.37 -1.61
C ILE A 69 -3.21 -7.87 -2.86
N HIS A 70 -3.99 -8.76 -3.46
CA HIS A 70 -4.91 -8.38 -4.52
C HIS A 70 -6.12 -7.65 -3.92
N CYS A 71 -6.42 -6.48 -4.47
CA CYS A 71 -7.58 -5.67 -4.13
C CYS A 71 -8.13 -4.99 -5.40
N ALA A 72 -9.23 -4.25 -5.29
CA ALA A 72 -9.87 -3.59 -6.44
C ALA A 72 -9.03 -2.45 -7.06
N HIS A 73 -7.89 -2.10 -6.45
CA HIS A 73 -6.97 -1.09 -6.98
C HIS A 73 -6.00 -1.72 -7.99
N TRP A 74 -5.77 -1.02 -9.11
CA TRP A 74 -4.97 -1.49 -10.24
C TRP A 74 -3.51 -1.81 -9.87
N SER A 75 -2.92 -1.11 -8.90
CA SER A 75 -1.57 -1.35 -8.40
C SER A 75 -1.49 -2.37 -7.25
N GLY A 76 -2.61 -2.96 -6.85
CA GLY A 76 -2.71 -3.78 -5.63
C GLY A 76 -2.74 -2.95 -4.34
N CYS A 77 -2.75 -3.66 -3.20
CA CYS A 77 -2.79 -3.04 -1.88
C CYS A 77 -1.69 -3.65 -0.98
N TYR A 78 -1.31 -2.91 0.06
CA TYR A 78 -0.40 -3.42 1.08
C TYR A 78 -1.09 -3.54 2.42
N MET A 79 -0.96 -4.70 3.06
CA MET A 79 -1.27 -4.87 4.48
C MET A 79 0.02 -4.74 5.29
N ARG A 80 0.00 -3.83 6.26
CA ARG A 80 1.08 -3.64 7.23
C ARG A 80 0.91 -4.58 8.41
N CYS A 81 1.94 -5.35 8.74
CA CYS A 81 1.89 -6.25 9.88
C CYS A 81 3.21 -6.30 10.64
N GLN A 82 3.17 -6.10 11.95
CA GLN A 82 4.30 -6.18 12.86
C GLN A 82 4.17 -7.44 13.72
N GLY A 83 5.18 -8.31 13.66
CA GLY A 83 5.15 -9.63 14.29
C GLY A 83 5.79 -10.70 13.42
N PRO A 84 5.69 -11.99 13.79
CA PRO A 84 6.27 -13.06 13.00
C PRO A 84 5.64 -13.17 11.61
N ALA A 85 6.48 -13.28 10.57
CA ALA A 85 6.03 -13.39 9.16
C ALA A 85 4.96 -14.46 8.92
N LYS A 86 5.11 -15.63 9.56
CA LYS A 86 4.13 -16.74 9.47
C LYS A 86 2.77 -16.33 10.02
N THR A 87 2.75 -15.63 11.16
CA THR A 87 1.53 -15.14 11.80
C THR A 87 0.87 -14.06 10.96
N CYS A 88 1.65 -13.10 10.45
CA CYS A 88 1.14 -12.06 9.57
C CYS A 88 0.48 -12.62 8.29
N ASN A 89 1.13 -13.61 7.65
CA ASN A 89 0.56 -14.29 6.49
C ASN A 89 -0.69 -15.12 6.85
N SER A 90 -0.73 -15.74 8.03
CA SER A 90 -1.91 -16.46 8.53
C SER A 90 -3.09 -15.51 8.75
N ILE A 91 -2.87 -14.34 9.36
CA ILE A 91 -3.90 -13.31 9.56
C ILE A 91 -4.45 -12.85 8.22
N ALA A 92 -3.60 -12.52 7.23
CA ALA A 92 -4.06 -12.12 5.90
C ALA A 92 -4.94 -13.19 5.24
N LYS A 93 -4.50 -14.46 5.25
CA LYS A 93 -5.27 -15.56 4.68
C LYS A 93 -6.62 -15.77 5.37
N LYS A 94 -6.63 -15.80 6.71
CA LYS A 94 -7.86 -15.96 7.51
C LYS A 94 -8.84 -14.80 7.33
N SER A 95 -8.33 -13.62 6.98
CA SER A 95 -9.12 -12.43 6.67
C SER A 95 -9.65 -12.42 5.23
N GLY A 96 -9.42 -13.49 4.45
CA GLY A 96 -9.84 -13.63 3.06
C GLY A 96 -8.99 -12.85 2.06
N LEU A 97 -7.81 -12.36 2.46
CA LEU A 97 -6.92 -11.59 1.60
C LEU A 97 -6.06 -12.52 0.73
N LYS A 98 -6.00 -12.25 -0.57
CA LYS A 98 -5.17 -13.00 -1.53
C LYS A 98 -3.76 -12.41 -1.57
N ILE A 99 -2.84 -13.06 -0.88
CA ILE A 99 -1.43 -12.65 -0.79
C ILE A 99 -0.71 -12.95 -2.12
N SER A 100 0.05 -12.00 -2.63
CA SER A 100 0.99 -12.22 -3.74
C SER A 100 2.42 -12.44 -3.24
N HIS A 101 2.92 -11.56 -2.38
CA HIS A 101 4.26 -11.65 -1.81
C HIS A 101 4.35 -10.87 -0.49
N THR A 102 5.42 -11.09 0.27
CA THR A 102 5.69 -10.42 1.55
C THR A 102 7.08 -9.81 1.53
N LEU A 103 7.17 -8.51 1.81
CA LEU A 103 8.43 -7.81 2.05
C LEU A 103 8.63 -7.65 3.56
N THR A 104 9.86 -7.85 4.02
CA THR A 104 10.22 -7.73 5.43
C THR A 104 11.21 -6.59 5.59
N SER A 105 10.86 -5.61 6.41
CA SER A 105 11.81 -4.63 6.94
C SER A 105 12.39 -5.19 8.23
N LYS A 106 13.72 -5.29 8.27
CA LYS A 106 14.47 -5.51 9.50
C LYS A 106 14.63 -4.20 10.26
#